data_AF-A0A925PWQ5-F1
#
_entry.id   AF-A0A925PWQ5-F1
#
_cell.length_a   1.000
_cell.length_b   1.000
_cell.length_c   1.000
_cell.angle_alpha   90.00
_cell.angle_beta   90.00
_cell.angle_gamma   90.00
#
_symmetry.space_group_name_H-M   'P 1'
#
loop_
_entity.id
_entity.type
_entity.pdbx_description
1 polymer ?
#
loop_
_entity_poly.entity_id
_entity_poly.type
_entity_poly.pdbx_seq_one_letter_code
_entity_poly.pdbx_strand_id
1 'polypeptide(L)'
;MPARFVQNVFLRLRHLFLPGVLLVVATLFCSYLYLFSQNWLLTIIEGSYLGFAYVAWLGVAYFFLCDIGLNRARLTSTIVNGIGSVIGSAAALLPC
;
A
#
# COMPACT_ATOMS: atom_id res chain seq x y z
N MET A 1 -34.38 -5.95 -1.56
CA MET A 1 -33.05 -6.22 -2.16
C MET A 1 -31.86 -5.39 -1.58
N PRO A 2 -31.80 -4.92 -0.30
CA PRO A 2 -30.60 -4.25 0.22
C PRO A 2 -29.59 -5.16 0.96
N ALA A 3 -30.04 -6.29 1.55
CA ALA A 3 -29.21 -7.11 2.44
C ALA A 3 -27.99 -7.74 1.75
N ARG A 4 -28.13 -8.21 0.50
CA ARG A 4 -27.01 -8.81 -0.25
C ARG A 4 -25.94 -7.80 -0.65
N PHE A 5 -26.33 -6.55 -0.91
CA PHE A 5 -25.39 -5.48 -1.25
C PHE A 5 -24.53 -5.11 -0.05
N VAL A 6 -25.14 -4.93 1.13
CA VAL A 6 -24.42 -4.63 2.38
C VAL A 6 -23.49 -5.78 2.77
N GLN A 7 -23.93 -7.02 2.63
CA GLN A 7 -23.11 -8.20 2.93
C GLN A 7 -21.87 -8.32 2.01
N ASN A 8 -22.04 -8.09 0.71
CA ASN A 8 -20.94 -8.14 -0.26
C ASN A 8 -19.96 -6.98 -0.11
N VAL A 9 -20.42 -5.83 0.40
CA VAL A 9 -19.56 -4.71 0.77
C VAL A 9 -18.78 -5.04 2.05
N PHE A 10 -19.43 -5.63 3.05
CA PHE A 10 -18.78 -6.00 4.32
C PHE A 10 -17.70 -7.07 4.13
N LEU A 11 -17.99 -8.13 3.35
CA LEU A 11 -16.99 -9.14 2.97
C LEU A 11 -15.81 -8.53 2.21
N ARG A 12 -16.06 -7.51 1.39
CA ARG A 12 -14.98 -6.79 0.68
C ARG A 12 -14.14 -5.91 1.60
N LEU A 13 -14.74 -5.26 2.59
CA LEU A 13 -13.98 -4.48 3.56
C LEU A 13 -13.15 -5.38 4.49
N ARG A 14 -13.65 -6.58 4.82
CA ARG A 14 -12.98 -7.49 5.76
C ARG A 14 -11.62 -7.98 5.28
N HIS A 15 -11.46 -8.30 3.98
CA HIS A 15 -10.17 -8.77 3.46
C HIS A 15 -9.17 -7.63 3.26
N LEU A 16 -9.64 -6.38 3.12
CA LEU A 16 -8.78 -5.20 3.03
C LEU A 16 -8.44 -4.56 4.38
N PHE A 17 -9.15 -4.94 5.44
CA PHE A 17 -8.96 -4.33 6.76
C PHE A 17 -7.55 -4.56 7.31
N LEU A 18 -7.09 -5.82 7.34
CA LEU A 18 -5.75 -6.17 7.81
C LEU A 18 -4.63 -5.48 7.01
N PRO A 19 -4.58 -5.59 5.65
CA PRO A 19 -3.55 -4.92 4.88
C PRO A 19 -3.65 -3.39 4.97
N GLY A 20 -4.86 -2.83 5.08
CA GLY A 20 -5.06 -1.39 5.27
C GLY A 20 -4.47 -0.89 6.60
N VAL A 21 -4.75 -1.58 7.71
CA VAL A 21 -4.17 -1.23 9.02
C VAL A 21 -2.65 -1.37 9.01
N LEU A 22 -2.13 -2.44 8.43
CA LEU A 22 -0.68 -2.65 8.31
C LEU A 22 -0.03 -1.52 7.50
N LEU A 23 -0.66 -1.10 6.39
CA LEU A 23 -0.18 0.00 5.56
C LEU A 23 -0.17 1.33 6.33
N VAL A 24 -1.17 1.60 7.17
CA VAL A 24 -1.19 2.79 8.04
C VAL A 24 -0.01 2.76 9.00
N VAL A 25 0.19 1.66 9.73
CA VAL A 25 1.27 1.52 10.70
C VAL A 25 2.64 1.67 10.03
N ALA A 26 2.84 1.01 8.89
CA ALA A 26 4.05 1.12 8.10
C ALA A 26 4.31 2.56 7.63
N THR A 27 3.27 3.26 7.15
CA THR A 27 3.39 4.64 6.67
C THR A 27 3.75 5.60 7.81
N LEU A 28 3.14 5.44 8.99
CA LEU A 28 3.47 6.24 10.17
C LEU A 28 4.91 5.98 10.63
N PHE A 29 5.33 4.72 10.66
CA PHE A 29 6.70 4.35 11.00
C PHE A 29 7.72 4.92 10.02
N CYS A 30 7.47 4.80 8.71
CA CYS A 30 8.31 5.42 7.68
C CYS A 30 8.34 6.95 7.81
N SER A 31 7.21 7.58 8.12
CA SER A 31 7.12 9.04 8.30
C SER A 31 7.97 9.49 9.49
N TYR A 32 7.91 8.73 10.59
CA TYR A 32 8.76 8.96 11.75
C TYR A 32 10.24 8.87 11.40
N LEU A 33 10.67 7.79 10.74
CA LEU A 33 12.07 7.62 10.34
C LEU A 33 12.53 8.74 9.41
N TYR A 34 11.70 9.14 8.45
CA TYR A 34 12.05 10.22 7.53
C TYR A 34 12.19 11.58 8.24
N LEU A 35 11.27 11.92 9.15
CA LEU A 35 11.29 13.21 9.85
C LEU A 35 12.43 13.29 10.88
N PHE A 36 12.66 12.21 11.64
CA PHE A 36 13.55 12.25 12.80
C PHE A 36 14.91 11.59 12.57
N SER A 37 15.04 10.67 11.62
CA SER A 37 16.33 10.02 11.33
C SER A 37 17.10 10.68 10.19
N GLN A 38 16.51 11.64 9.46
CA GLN A 38 17.22 12.35 8.38
C GLN A 38 18.01 13.55 8.87
N ASN A 39 19.29 13.57 8.48
CA ASN A 39 20.20 14.68 8.73
C ASN A 39 20.22 15.62 7.53
N TRP A 40 19.24 16.52 7.48
CA TRP A 40 19.08 17.52 6.41
C TRP A 40 20.32 18.39 6.19
N LEU A 41 21.05 18.70 7.26
CA LEU A 41 22.29 19.47 7.19
C LEU A 41 23.39 18.71 6.43
N LEU A 42 23.56 17.41 6.72
CA LEU A 42 24.53 16.56 6.02
C LEU A 42 24.12 16.33 4.56
N THR A 43 22.82 16.29 4.24
CA THR A 43 22.38 16.26 2.84
C THR A 43 22.88 17.48 2.04
N ILE A 44 22.91 18.67 2.65
CA ILE A 44 23.37 19.90 1.98
C ILE A 44 24.90 19.92 1.89
N ILE A 45 25.60 19.52 2.96
CA ILE A 45 27.07 19.58 3.04
C ILE A 45 27.73 18.46 2.23
N GLU A 46 27.25 17.22 2.39
CA GLU A 46 27.82 16.01 1.77
C GLU A 46 27.16 15.70 0.40
N GLY A 47 26.13 16.44 -0.01
CA GLY A 47 25.41 16.21 -1.27
C GLY A 47 24.65 14.87 -1.32
N SER A 48 24.35 14.26 -0.18
CA SER A 48 23.65 12.97 -0.12
C SER A 48 22.13 13.15 -0.11
N TYR A 49 21.52 12.87 -1.25
CA TYR A 49 20.09 13.11 -1.55
C TYR A 49 19.15 11.94 -1.27
N LEU A 50 19.57 10.96 -0.45
CA LEU A 50 18.75 9.78 -0.10
C LEU A 50 17.41 10.17 0.54
N GLY A 51 17.34 11.32 1.23
CA GLY A 51 16.09 11.88 1.74
C GLY A 51 14.98 11.98 0.68
N PHE A 52 15.31 12.36 -0.56
CA PHE A 52 14.32 12.45 -1.65
C PHE A 52 13.79 11.08 -2.08
N ALA A 53 14.63 10.04 -2.08
CA ALA A 53 14.18 8.67 -2.34
C ALA A 53 13.20 8.20 -1.25
N TYR A 54 13.46 8.54 0.02
CA TYR A 54 12.54 8.22 1.11
C TYR A 54 11.20 8.98 1.01
N VAL A 55 11.20 10.25 0.59
CA VAL A 55 9.94 10.98 0.30
C VAL A 55 9.15 10.30 -0.80
N ALA A 56 9.81 9.94 -1.90
CA ALA A 56 9.15 9.27 -3.00
C ALA A 56 8.50 7.96 -2.53
N TRP A 57 9.21 7.17 -1.73
CA TRP A 57 8.68 5.93 -1.15
C TRP A 57 7.50 6.18 -0.20
N LEU A 58 7.59 7.20 0.66
CA LEU A 58 6.49 7.65 1.51
C LEU A 58 5.27 8.07 0.69
N GLY A 59 5.48 8.77 -0.42
CA GLY A 59 4.43 9.16 -1.36
C GLY A 59 3.70 7.97 -1.96
N VAL A 60 4.43 6.90 -2.32
CA VAL A 60 3.83 5.64 -2.79
C VAL A 60 2.95 5.01 -1.71
N ALA A 61 3.43 4.94 -0.46
CA ALA A 61 2.65 4.38 0.64
C ALA A 61 1.37 5.20 0.92
N TYR A 62 1.49 6.54 0.94
CA TYR A 62 0.35 7.44 1.04
C TYR A 62 -0.63 7.32 -0.13
N PHE A 63 -0.15 7.11 -1.35
CA PHE A 63 -1.00 6.92 -2.52
C PHE A 63 -1.91 5.69 -2.36
N PHE A 64 -1.36 4.57 -1.88
CA PHE A 64 -2.16 3.38 -1.58
C PHE A 64 -3.14 3.60 -0.43
N LEU A 65 -2.76 4.34 0.62
CA LEU A 65 -3.68 4.72 1.70
C LEU A 65 -4.83 5.58 1.18
N CYS A 66 -4.54 6.56 0.32
CA CYS A 66 -5.54 7.39 -0.32
C CYS A 66 -6.45 6.56 -1.23
N ASP A 67 -5.92 5.60 -2.00
CA ASP A 67 -6.75 4.72 -2.82
C ASP A 67 -7.71 3.88 -1.95
N ILE A 68 -7.20 3.28 -0.86
CA ILE A 68 -8.00 2.46 0.06
C ILE A 68 -9.07 3.31 0.77
N GLY A 69 -8.67 4.45 1.35
CA GLY A 69 -9.54 5.30 2.17
C GLY A 69 -10.51 6.17 1.35
N LEU A 70 -10.05 6.74 0.23
CA LEU A 70 -10.80 7.75 -0.53
C LEU A 70 -11.35 7.21 -1.86
N ASN A 71 -10.68 6.24 -2.49
CA ASN A 71 -11.08 5.67 -3.78
C ASN A 71 -11.69 4.27 -3.68
N ARG A 72 -12.08 3.83 -2.47
CA ARG A 72 -12.68 2.51 -2.21
C ARG A 72 -11.82 1.34 -2.73
N ALA A 73 -10.50 1.52 -2.69
CA ALA A 73 -9.48 0.54 -3.09
C ALA A 73 -9.56 0.04 -4.54
N ARG A 74 -9.99 0.86 -5.52
CA ARG A 74 -10.07 0.41 -6.92
C ARG A 74 -8.72 0.05 -7.52
N LEU A 75 -7.69 0.88 -7.32
CA LEU A 75 -6.37 0.59 -7.87
C LEU A 75 -5.75 -0.59 -7.15
N THR A 76 -5.81 -0.58 -5.81
CA THR A 76 -5.26 -1.63 -4.97
C THR A 76 -5.88 -3.00 -5.31
N SER A 77 -7.21 -3.07 -5.45
CA SER A 77 -7.89 -4.32 -5.83
C SER A 77 -7.54 -4.77 -7.26
N THR A 78 -7.38 -3.85 -8.21
CA THR A 78 -6.96 -4.19 -9.58
C THR A 78 -5.55 -4.78 -9.60
N ILE A 79 -4.62 -4.19 -8.85
CA ILE A 79 -3.24 -4.68 -8.71
C ILE A 79 -3.22 -6.05 -8.04
N VAL A 80 -3.92 -6.22 -6.93
CA VAL A 80 -4.00 -7.49 -6.20
C VAL A 80 -4.61 -8.59 -7.07
N ASN A 81 -5.69 -8.29 -7.79
CA ASN A 81 -6.32 -9.25 -8.70
C ASN A 81 -5.41 -9.60 -9.89
N GLY A 82 -4.68 -8.63 -10.44
CA GLY A 82 -3.72 -8.87 -11.52
C GLY A 82 -2.54 -9.73 -11.07
N ILE A 83 -2.02 -9.52 -9.87
CA ILE A 83 -0.97 -10.37 -9.30
C ILE A 83 -1.52 -11.78 -9.03
N GLY A 84 -2.72 -11.88 -8.46
CA GLY A 84 -3.39 -13.15 -8.19
C GLY A 84 -3.66 -13.97 -9.45
N SER A 85 -3.98 -13.34 -10.58
CA SER A 85 -4.19 -14.05 -11.85
C SER A 85 -2.89 -14.60 -12.45
N VAL A 86 -1.76 -13.88 -12.30
CA VAL A 86 -0.43 -14.36 -12.72
C VAL A 86 0.04 -15.52 -11.85
N ILE A 87 -0.16 -15.44 -10.53
CA ILE A 87 0.22 -16.53 -9.61
C ILE A 87 -0.69 -17.75 -9.81
N GLY A 88 -2.00 -17.53 -9.94
CA GLY A 88 -2.96 -18.60 -10.17
C GLY A 88 -2.77 -19.33 -11.50
N SER A 89 -2.37 -18.61 -12.56
CA SER A 89 -2.03 -19.23 -13.85
C SER A 89 -0.73 -20.02 -13.80
N ALA A 90 0.29 -19.54 -13.06
CA ALA A 90 1.53 -20.28 -12.83
C ALA A 90 1.29 -21.56 -12.01
N ALA A 91 0.41 -21.53 -11.01
CA ALA A 91 0.03 -22.71 -10.24
C ALA A 91 -0.76 -23.75 -11.07
N ALA A 92 -1.55 -23.29 -12.05
CA ALA A 92 -2.26 -24.16 -12.99
C ALA A 92 -1.35 -24.82 -14.04
N LEU A 93 -0.14 -24.30 -14.24
CA LEU A 93 0.87 -24.85 -15.15
C LEU A 93 1.82 -25.85 -14.48
N LEU A 94 1.73 -26.07 -13.16
CA LEU A 94 2.43 -27.17 -12.51
C LEU A 94 1.68 -28.47 -12.86
N PRO A 95 2.25 -29.35 -13.70
CA PRO A 95 1.66 -30.65 -13.91
C PRO A 95 1.72 -31.41 -12.59
N CYS A 96 0.62 -32.07 -12.23
CA CYS A 96 0.69 -33.22 -11.33
C CYS A 96 1.64 -34.28 -11.89
#